data_AF-A0AAE4MIL1-F1
#
_entry.id   AF-A0AAE4MIL1-F1
#
_cell.length_a   1.000
_cell.length_b   1.000
_cell.length_c   1.000
_cell.angle_alpha   90.00
_cell.angle_beta   90.00
_cell.angle_gamma   90.00
#
_symmetry.space_group_name_H-M   'P 1'
#
loop_
_entity.id
_entity.type
_entity.pdbx_description
1 polymer ?
#
loop_
_entity_poly.entity_id
_entity_poly.type
_entity_poly.pdbx_seq_one_letter_code
_entity_poly.pdbx_strand_id
1 'polypeptide(L)'
;MNYSKMTKIVILSLLTLVLLVGAASAQEWVVTSSGDTTNNTNITDQGNLTLRQAVEKSVSGDSITFAGNVSAVNMIYGELKINKDLTIYGNNDRVIIGRSNSSATQEMGVFNISGGNVAFRNINIENGSTTTGNGGALLITGNANVTLDSCSIQRNRAANGGAIYLDGGTVTMTSTTVYRNSAITDGGAFVIKNGTLTMAGGYVDTHTSKNNTIQLMKGRFDASNVNFANNSVSDVGTTVNGSSGTAMTYKYCTFTNNTGLSSGSIYTVGSLTAENCIFDTLKSNGSGGAVSLGTGADATLRYSIFSNNKAGDDGGAVHIGNGSTATLDTCTFNNNSAGYGGAIFNVGTATITSCTATNNTAKLYGGAVAAWNDGVTNMTKTVLTNNTANGNGTNQSAGGGLNVSRGQAAIGNNVIVGNKDPRSVDFGEENATVQSLGNNLVGVYKGSGKYPISSTDAAGITADAVFDTSSGYPSLSKDTGYRAGVNQSTVYTVVLNSSSSNPAISVLGSSTPAPQPQNDSNQTNQSNQSNQSNETNQTPSDNGGGMSWIWYILIAIVVIVVLAVVVYALIKYNNKRQYKF
;
A
#
# COMPACT_ATOMS: atom_id res chain seq x y z
N MET A 1 -5.63 -56.92 43.55
CA MET A 1 -5.80 -56.93 42.08
C MET A 1 -7.08 -56.15 41.82
N ASN A 2 -7.18 -55.01 41.12
CA ASN A 2 -6.85 -54.83 39.71
C ASN A 2 -6.87 -53.35 39.24
N TYR A 3 -6.90 -52.34 40.11
CA TYR A 3 -6.94 -50.94 39.64
C TYR A 3 -5.62 -50.47 39.01
N SER A 4 -4.49 -50.70 39.67
CA SER A 4 -3.16 -50.30 39.15
C SER A 4 -2.80 -50.93 37.79
N LYS A 5 -3.25 -52.18 37.54
CA LYS A 5 -3.05 -52.84 36.24
C LYS A 5 -4.01 -52.29 35.18
N MET A 6 -5.27 -52.02 35.51
CA MET A 6 -6.21 -51.39 34.58
C MET A 6 -5.80 -49.97 34.20
N THR A 7 -5.33 -49.14 35.15
CA THR A 7 -4.89 -47.77 34.84
C THR A 7 -3.66 -47.77 33.93
N LYS A 8 -2.71 -48.69 34.15
CA LYS A 8 -1.55 -48.86 33.27
C LYS A 8 -1.95 -49.36 31.89
N ILE A 9 -2.90 -50.29 31.78
CA ILE A 9 -3.39 -50.78 30.49
C ILE A 9 -4.15 -49.67 29.76
N VAL A 10 -5.04 -48.92 30.42
CA VAL A 10 -5.78 -47.81 29.80
C VAL A 10 -4.85 -46.67 29.35
N ILE A 11 -3.84 -46.31 30.16
CA ILE A 11 -2.83 -45.31 29.77
C ILE A 11 -1.95 -45.83 28.63
N LEU A 12 -1.55 -47.10 28.63
CA LEU A 12 -0.76 -47.68 27.55
C LEU A 12 -1.59 -47.78 26.26
N SER A 13 -2.87 -48.13 26.36
CA SER A 13 -3.84 -48.17 25.26
C SER A 13 -4.10 -46.78 24.68
N LEU A 14 -4.25 -45.75 25.53
CA LEU A 14 -4.39 -44.35 25.12
C LEU A 14 -3.09 -43.79 24.53
N LEU A 15 -1.92 -44.14 25.08
CA LEU A 15 -0.63 -43.78 24.47
C LEU A 15 -0.43 -44.46 23.12
N THR A 16 -0.79 -45.75 23.00
CA THR A 16 -0.74 -46.44 21.71
C THR A 16 -1.79 -45.89 20.75
N LEU A 17 -2.96 -45.44 21.20
CA LEU A 17 -3.95 -44.78 20.35
C LEU A 17 -3.47 -43.39 19.90
N VAL A 18 -2.78 -42.63 20.76
CA VAL A 18 -2.14 -41.34 20.42
C VAL A 18 -0.91 -41.54 19.54
N LEU A 19 -0.24 -42.70 19.59
CA LEU A 19 0.83 -43.09 18.67
C LEU A 19 0.33 -43.76 17.38
N LEU A 20 -0.90 -44.29 17.35
CA LEU A 20 -1.57 -44.86 16.16
C LEU A 20 -2.41 -43.84 15.39
N VAL A 21 -2.82 -42.74 16.01
CA VAL A 21 -3.08 -41.49 15.28
C VAL A 21 -1.71 -40.95 14.91
N GLY A 22 -1.07 -41.59 13.95
CA GLY A 22 0.16 -41.09 13.36
C GLY A 22 -0.11 -39.65 12.96
N ALA A 23 0.66 -38.71 13.51
CA ALA A 23 0.98 -37.53 12.74
C ALA A 23 1.57 -38.08 11.44
N ALA A 24 0.74 -38.14 10.39
CA ALA A 24 1.23 -38.45 9.06
C ALA A 24 2.37 -37.47 8.83
N SER A 25 3.61 -37.95 8.77
CA SER A 25 4.73 -37.06 8.48
C SER A 25 4.43 -36.47 7.10
N ALA A 26 4.36 -35.15 7.01
CA ALA A 26 4.21 -34.45 5.74
C ALA A 26 5.17 -35.05 4.71
N GLN A 27 4.63 -35.58 3.62
CA GLN A 27 5.43 -36.14 2.55
C GLN A 27 5.91 -35.00 1.63
N GLU A 28 7.11 -35.13 1.09
CA GLU A 28 7.60 -34.30 -0.01
C GLU A 28 7.39 -35.02 -1.35
N TRP A 29 6.77 -34.33 -2.30
CA TRP A 29 6.58 -34.78 -3.67
C TRP A 29 7.49 -33.99 -4.61
N VAL A 30 8.35 -34.65 -5.37
CA VAL A 30 9.26 -34.00 -6.32
C VAL A 30 8.69 -34.10 -7.73
N VAL A 31 8.25 -32.97 -8.28
CA VAL A 31 7.77 -32.86 -9.67
C VAL A 31 8.96 -32.96 -10.62
N THR A 32 8.91 -33.90 -11.55
CA THR A 32 10.00 -34.17 -12.52
C THR A 32 9.62 -33.86 -13.97
N SER A 33 8.36 -33.49 -14.21
CA SER A 33 7.82 -33.21 -15.53
C SER A 33 7.27 -31.78 -15.66
N SER A 34 7.55 -31.15 -16.79
CA SER A 34 6.94 -29.86 -17.17
C SER A 34 5.53 -30.01 -17.76
N GLY A 35 5.09 -31.23 -18.02
CA GLY A 35 3.76 -31.51 -18.57
C GLY A 35 2.63 -31.38 -17.54
N ASP A 36 1.41 -31.50 -18.04
CA ASP A 36 0.19 -31.53 -17.23
C ASP A 36 -0.62 -32.75 -17.66
N THR A 37 -0.86 -33.71 -16.75
CA THR A 37 -1.56 -34.97 -17.03
C THR A 37 -2.46 -35.37 -15.86
N THR A 38 -3.56 -36.08 -16.15
CA THR A 38 -4.56 -36.50 -15.15
C THR A 38 -4.50 -38.00 -14.83
N ASN A 39 -3.74 -38.81 -15.59
CA ASN A 39 -3.72 -40.27 -15.48
C ASN A 39 -2.33 -40.79 -15.11
N ASN A 40 -2.16 -41.36 -13.90
CA ASN A 40 -1.30 -42.53 -13.71
C ASN A 40 -1.75 -43.34 -12.48
N THR A 41 -2.01 -44.62 -12.69
CA THR A 41 -2.35 -45.60 -11.66
C THR A 41 -1.13 -46.17 -10.94
N ASN A 42 0.10 -45.82 -11.35
CA ASN A 42 1.34 -46.28 -10.73
C ASN A 42 2.21 -45.11 -10.21
N ILE A 43 2.23 -44.95 -8.89
CA ILE A 43 2.94 -43.91 -8.13
C ILE A 43 4.48 -44.16 -8.09
N THR A 44 5.01 -45.04 -8.94
CA THR A 44 6.45 -45.35 -9.00
C THR A 44 7.19 -44.61 -10.10
N ASP A 45 6.53 -43.82 -10.95
CA ASP A 45 7.19 -43.05 -12.01
C ASP A 45 7.89 -41.81 -11.44
N GLN A 46 8.93 -42.04 -10.63
CA GLN A 46 9.91 -41.03 -10.22
C GLN A 46 10.56 -40.31 -11.44
N GLY A 47 10.32 -40.78 -12.66
CA GLY A 47 10.80 -40.16 -13.90
C GLY A 47 9.88 -39.11 -14.54
N ASN A 48 8.57 -39.04 -14.23
CA ASN A 48 7.66 -38.15 -14.97
C ASN A 48 6.46 -37.63 -14.15
N LEU A 49 6.62 -37.40 -12.85
CA LEU A 49 5.56 -36.85 -12.00
C LEU A 49 5.25 -35.40 -12.40
N THR A 50 4.00 -35.12 -12.78
CA THR A 50 3.52 -33.74 -13.05
C THR A 50 3.05 -33.05 -11.78
N LEU A 51 2.98 -31.72 -11.80
CA LEU A 51 2.43 -30.93 -10.70
C LEU A 51 0.99 -31.31 -10.37
N ARG A 52 0.14 -31.53 -11.38
CA ARG A 52 -1.26 -31.90 -11.15
C ARG A 52 -1.37 -33.21 -10.39
N GLN A 53 -0.63 -34.23 -10.81
CA GLN A 53 -0.59 -35.51 -10.14
C GLN A 53 -0.07 -35.38 -8.71
N ALA A 54 0.99 -34.60 -8.48
CA ALA A 54 1.51 -34.35 -7.13
C ALA A 54 0.44 -33.73 -6.22
N VAL A 55 -0.29 -32.72 -6.69
CA VAL A 55 -1.39 -32.09 -5.92
C VAL A 55 -2.55 -33.06 -5.66
N GLU A 56 -2.94 -33.85 -6.65
CA GLU A 56 -4.03 -34.82 -6.54
C GLU A 56 -3.70 -35.93 -5.52
N LYS A 57 -2.46 -36.41 -5.50
CA LYS A 57 -1.99 -37.47 -4.58
C LYS A 57 -1.63 -36.97 -3.18
N SER A 58 -1.22 -35.71 -3.06
CA SER A 58 -0.87 -35.11 -1.77
C SER A 58 -2.02 -35.21 -0.77
N VAL A 59 -1.70 -35.53 0.47
CA VAL A 59 -2.61 -35.40 1.60
C VAL A 59 -2.39 -34.05 2.30
N SER A 60 -3.31 -33.65 3.18
CA SER A 60 -3.21 -32.37 3.88
C SER A 60 -1.93 -32.33 4.73
N GLY A 61 -1.12 -31.30 4.54
CA GLY A 61 0.16 -31.07 5.23
C GLY A 61 1.38 -31.38 4.38
N ASP A 62 1.22 -32.04 3.23
CA ASP A 62 2.32 -32.38 2.32
C ASP A 62 2.98 -31.13 1.71
N SER A 63 4.14 -31.37 1.10
CA SER A 63 4.88 -30.38 0.33
C SER A 63 5.22 -30.88 -1.08
N ILE A 64 5.36 -29.93 -2.00
CA ILE A 64 5.74 -30.18 -3.40
C ILE A 64 6.97 -29.34 -3.72
N THR A 65 7.97 -29.97 -4.34
CA THR A 65 9.16 -29.33 -4.89
C THR A 65 9.34 -29.73 -6.36
N PHE A 66 10.32 -29.13 -7.04
CA PHE A 66 10.61 -29.40 -8.45
C PHE A 66 12.05 -29.90 -8.62
N ALA A 67 12.22 -30.93 -9.46
CA ALA A 67 13.54 -31.35 -9.90
C ALA A 67 14.23 -30.21 -10.66
N GLY A 68 15.57 -30.17 -10.61
CA GLY A 68 16.35 -29.05 -11.15
C GLY A 68 16.18 -28.81 -12.66
N ASN A 69 15.69 -29.80 -13.42
CA ASN A 69 15.39 -29.68 -14.84
C ASN A 69 14.00 -29.10 -15.14
N VAL A 70 13.13 -28.92 -14.13
CA VAL A 70 11.78 -28.38 -14.31
C VAL A 70 11.81 -26.88 -14.03
N SER A 71 11.93 -26.08 -15.10
CA SER A 71 11.86 -24.62 -15.02
C SER A 71 10.45 -24.06 -15.24
N ALA A 72 9.57 -24.85 -15.87
CA ALA A 72 8.19 -24.46 -16.13
C ALA A 72 7.23 -25.67 -16.07
N VAL A 73 5.98 -25.41 -15.70
CA VAL A 73 4.85 -26.33 -15.76
C VAL A 73 3.82 -25.75 -16.72
N ASN A 74 3.53 -26.50 -17.79
CA ASN A 74 2.66 -26.07 -18.87
C ASN A 74 1.26 -26.70 -18.73
N MET A 75 0.33 -25.95 -18.14
CA MET A 75 -1.01 -26.46 -17.82
C MET A 75 -1.97 -26.45 -19.02
N ILE A 76 -2.68 -27.57 -19.24
CA ILE A 76 -3.60 -27.76 -20.38
C ILE A 76 -4.95 -28.40 -20.01
N TYR A 77 -5.09 -29.04 -18.84
CA TYR A 77 -6.29 -29.82 -18.49
C TYR A 77 -7.34 -29.06 -17.63
N GLY A 78 -7.11 -27.79 -17.32
CA GLY A 78 -7.97 -26.97 -16.48
C GLY A 78 -7.26 -26.41 -15.25
N GLU A 79 -7.97 -25.61 -14.45
CA GLU A 79 -7.44 -25.03 -13.21
C GLU A 79 -6.94 -26.13 -12.25
N LEU A 80 -5.87 -25.84 -11.50
CA LEU A 80 -5.37 -26.74 -10.47
C LEU A 80 -6.11 -26.49 -9.15
N LYS A 81 -6.90 -27.47 -8.73
CA LYS A 81 -7.75 -27.37 -7.54
C LYS A 81 -6.99 -27.77 -6.28
N ILE A 82 -7.01 -26.90 -5.26
CA ILE A 82 -6.41 -27.17 -3.94
C ILE A 82 -7.45 -26.87 -2.85
N ASN A 83 -7.67 -27.83 -1.97
CA ASN A 83 -8.67 -27.76 -0.88
C ASN A 83 -8.15 -28.35 0.44
N LYS A 84 -6.83 -28.38 0.59
CA LYS A 84 -6.09 -29.06 1.66
C LYS A 84 -4.88 -28.22 2.04
N ASP A 85 -4.31 -28.45 3.21
CA ASP A 85 -3.04 -27.80 3.56
C ASP A 85 -1.96 -28.33 2.61
N LEU A 86 -1.23 -27.42 1.97
CA LEU A 86 -0.23 -27.79 0.96
C LEU A 86 0.81 -26.68 0.81
N THR A 87 2.08 -27.05 0.77
CA THR A 87 3.15 -26.09 0.44
C THR A 87 3.80 -26.46 -0.89
N ILE A 88 3.92 -25.50 -1.80
CA ILE A 88 4.60 -25.67 -3.10
C ILE A 88 5.80 -24.73 -3.12
N TYR A 89 6.99 -25.29 -3.24
CA TYR A 89 8.25 -24.57 -3.36
C TYR A 89 8.73 -24.62 -4.80
N GLY A 90 9.06 -23.47 -5.38
CA GLY A 90 9.88 -23.41 -6.57
C GLY A 90 11.34 -23.76 -6.28
N ASN A 91 12.14 -23.85 -7.34
CA ASN A 91 13.58 -24.03 -7.30
C ASN A 91 14.30 -22.66 -7.33
N ASN A 92 15.63 -22.66 -7.41
CA ASN A 92 16.44 -21.43 -7.41
C ASN A 92 16.10 -20.46 -8.55
N ASP A 93 15.57 -20.97 -9.67
CA ASP A 93 15.23 -20.18 -10.86
C ASP A 93 13.77 -19.69 -10.87
N ARG A 94 13.03 -19.93 -9.78
CA ARG A 94 11.61 -19.57 -9.63
C ARG A 94 10.74 -20.21 -10.72
N VAL A 95 10.39 -21.47 -10.52
CA VAL A 95 9.57 -22.27 -11.44
C VAL A 95 8.34 -21.50 -11.91
N ILE A 96 8.12 -21.50 -13.22
CA ILE A 96 6.96 -20.92 -13.87
C ILE A 96 5.81 -21.94 -13.85
N ILE A 97 4.65 -21.56 -13.34
CA ILE A 97 3.44 -22.36 -13.36
C ILE A 97 2.37 -21.55 -14.07
N GLY A 98 1.90 -22.03 -15.22
CA GLY A 98 0.97 -21.26 -16.02
C GLY A 98 0.20 -22.05 -17.05
N ARG A 99 -0.86 -21.42 -17.57
CA ARG A 99 -1.61 -21.95 -18.71
C ARG A 99 -0.72 -21.95 -19.95
N SER A 100 -0.86 -22.98 -20.77
CA SER A 100 -0.30 -22.99 -22.12
C SER A 100 -0.83 -21.83 -22.96
N ASN A 101 0.08 -21.20 -23.71
CA ASN A 101 -0.25 -20.15 -24.69
C ASN A 101 -0.68 -20.71 -26.06
N SER A 102 -0.78 -22.04 -26.20
CA SER A 102 -1.33 -22.66 -27.40
C SER A 102 -2.79 -22.23 -27.60
N SER A 103 -3.15 -21.89 -28.85
CA SER A 103 -4.55 -21.57 -29.22
C SER A 103 -5.50 -22.76 -29.05
N ALA A 104 -4.98 -23.98 -28.91
CA ALA A 104 -5.77 -25.18 -28.63
C ALA A 104 -6.13 -25.35 -27.14
N THR A 105 -5.46 -24.61 -26.24
CA THR A 105 -5.71 -24.71 -24.80
C THR A 105 -6.93 -23.87 -24.44
N GLN A 106 -7.90 -24.48 -23.76
CA GLN A 106 -9.10 -23.79 -23.29
C GLN A 106 -8.74 -22.66 -22.31
N GLU A 107 -9.62 -21.66 -22.23
CA GLU A 107 -9.53 -20.64 -21.19
C GLU A 107 -9.71 -21.26 -19.80
N MET A 108 -8.79 -20.93 -18.91
CA MET A 108 -8.73 -21.43 -17.53
C MET A 108 -7.81 -20.52 -16.72
N GLY A 109 -8.11 -20.38 -15.42
CA GLY A 109 -7.17 -19.83 -14.46
C GLY A 109 -6.03 -20.81 -14.18
N VAL A 110 -5.08 -20.42 -13.33
CA VAL A 110 -3.99 -21.32 -12.91
C VAL A 110 -4.40 -22.15 -11.71
N PHE A 111 -4.74 -21.51 -10.58
CA PHE A 111 -5.14 -22.21 -9.35
C PHE A 111 -6.53 -21.82 -8.87
N ASN A 112 -7.25 -22.82 -8.36
CA ASN A 112 -8.54 -22.68 -7.69
C ASN A 112 -8.43 -23.24 -6.28
N ILE A 113 -8.42 -22.35 -5.29
CA ILE A 113 -8.14 -22.67 -3.89
C ILE A 113 -9.41 -22.47 -3.07
N SER A 114 -9.98 -23.55 -2.56
CA SER A 114 -11.28 -23.53 -1.86
C SER A 114 -11.20 -23.85 -0.37
N GLY A 115 -10.01 -24.21 0.13
CA GLY A 115 -9.78 -24.46 1.55
C GLY A 115 -8.33 -24.84 1.85
N GLY A 116 -8.02 -24.95 3.14
CA GLY A 116 -6.68 -25.28 3.65
C GLY A 116 -5.76 -24.07 3.75
N ASN A 117 -4.59 -24.31 4.36
CA ASN A 117 -3.46 -23.40 4.41
C ASN A 117 -2.51 -23.74 3.26
N VAL A 118 -2.56 -22.92 2.21
CA VAL A 118 -1.80 -23.15 0.98
C VAL A 118 -0.67 -22.15 0.88
N ALA A 119 0.57 -22.62 0.78
CA ALA A 119 1.73 -21.76 0.68
C ALA A 119 2.45 -21.98 -0.65
N PHE A 120 2.75 -20.87 -1.34
CA PHE A 120 3.61 -20.83 -2.53
C PHE A 120 4.88 -20.09 -2.17
N ARG A 121 6.04 -20.68 -2.43
CA ARG A 121 7.34 -20.05 -2.14
C ARG A 121 8.22 -20.05 -3.38
N ASN A 122 8.70 -18.87 -3.76
CA ASN A 122 9.58 -18.68 -4.91
C ASN A 122 9.03 -19.29 -6.22
N ILE A 123 7.81 -18.91 -6.61
CA ILE A 123 7.14 -19.37 -7.84
C ILE A 123 6.71 -18.18 -8.70
N ASN A 124 6.73 -18.37 -10.03
CA ASN A 124 6.12 -17.46 -11.01
C ASN A 124 4.77 -18.05 -11.44
N ILE A 125 3.66 -17.34 -11.22
CA ILE A 125 2.32 -17.75 -11.67
C ILE A 125 1.92 -16.88 -12.85
N GLU A 126 1.71 -17.50 -14.02
CA GLU A 126 1.47 -16.72 -15.24
C GLU A 126 0.50 -17.30 -16.25
N ASN A 127 0.13 -16.45 -17.20
CA ASN A 127 -0.70 -16.78 -18.34
C ASN A 127 -2.03 -17.42 -17.95
N GLY A 128 -2.58 -17.29 -16.75
CA GLY A 128 -3.98 -17.63 -16.51
C GLY A 128 -4.89 -16.77 -17.39
N SER A 129 -5.95 -17.32 -17.98
CA SER A 129 -6.91 -16.53 -18.79
C SER A 129 -8.33 -17.06 -18.68
N THR A 130 -9.20 -16.29 -18.04
CA THR A 130 -10.64 -16.58 -17.94
C THR A 130 -11.47 -15.37 -18.38
N THR A 131 -11.85 -15.26 -19.65
CA THR A 131 -12.50 -14.04 -20.16
C THR A 131 -13.90 -13.79 -19.60
N THR A 132 -14.56 -14.82 -19.07
CA THR A 132 -15.86 -14.72 -18.38
C THR A 132 -15.79 -15.09 -16.89
N GLY A 133 -14.63 -15.57 -16.44
CA GLY A 133 -14.40 -16.07 -15.09
C GLY A 133 -13.63 -15.12 -14.19
N ASN A 134 -13.40 -15.56 -12.96
CA ASN A 134 -12.73 -14.81 -11.92
C ASN A 134 -11.38 -15.44 -11.58
N GLY A 135 -10.36 -14.62 -11.30
CA GLY A 135 -9.06 -15.11 -10.84
C GLY A 135 -8.25 -15.71 -11.99
N GLY A 136 -7.46 -14.87 -12.68
CA GLY A 136 -6.61 -15.37 -13.76
C GLY A 136 -5.52 -16.28 -13.20
N ALA A 137 -4.74 -15.81 -12.22
CA ALA A 137 -3.76 -16.65 -11.54
C ALA A 137 -4.41 -17.45 -10.39
N LEU A 138 -5.06 -16.76 -9.45
CA LEU A 138 -5.59 -17.34 -8.23
C LEU A 138 -7.07 -16.99 -8.08
N LEU A 139 -7.92 -18.01 -8.09
CA LEU A 139 -9.29 -17.93 -7.59
C LEU A 139 -9.34 -18.52 -6.19
N ILE A 140 -9.65 -17.70 -5.20
CA ILE A 140 -9.63 -18.08 -3.78
C ILE A 140 -11.04 -17.93 -3.23
N THR A 141 -11.58 -19.03 -2.71
CA THR A 141 -12.96 -19.13 -2.22
C THR A 141 -13.00 -19.84 -0.87
N GLY A 142 -14.13 -19.73 -0.18
CA GLY A 142 -14.30 -20.37 1.13
C GLY A 142 -13.43 -19.72 2.20
N ASN A 143 -12.89 -20.53 3.12
CA ASN A 143 -12.05 -20.06 4.23
C ASN A 143 -10.56 -20.39 4.01
N ALA A 144 -10.09 -20.43 2.75
CA ALA A 144 -8.70 -20.73 2.43
C ALA A 144 -7.75 -19.66 2.97
N ASN A 145 -6.57 -20.08 3.44
CA ASN A 145 -5.49 -19.18 3.84
C ASN A 145 -4.31 -19.38 2.89
N VAL A 146 -4.05 -18.40 2.03
CA VAL A 146 -3.02 -18.47 1.01
C VAL A 146 -1.83 -17.61 1.41
N THR A 147 -0.62 -18.19 1.42
CA THR A 147 0.63 -17.47 1.62
C THR A 147 1.44 -17.49 0.33
N LEU A 148 1.92 -16.33 -0.09
CA LEU A 148 2.81 -16.14 -1.24
C LEU A 148 4.09 -15.48 -0.71
N ASP A 149 5.21 -16.19 -0.77
CA ASP A 149 6.50 -15.71 -0.31
C ASP A 149 7.49 -15.68 -1.46
N SER A 150 7.98 -14.47 -1.78
CA SER A 150 8.98 -14.25 -2.82
C SER A 150 8.52 -14.74 -4.20
N CYS A 151 7.21 -14.63 -4.48
CA CYS A 151 6.60 -15.07 -5.72
C CYS A 151 6.46 -13.93 -6.75
N SER A 152 6.14 -14.29 -7.99
CA SER A 152 5.64 -13.37 -9.00
C SER A 152 4.27 -13.82 -9.50
N ILE A 153 3.33 -12.89 -9.70
CA ILE A 153 2.06 -13.14 -10.37
C ILE A 153 1.96 -12.20 -11.57
N GLN A 154 2.02 -12.75 -12.78
CA GLN A 154 2.24 -11.94 -13.98
C GLN A 154 1.48 -12.40 -15.22
N ARG A 155 1.12 -11.45 -16.09
CA ARG A 155 0.50 -11.74 -17.40
C ARG A 155 -0.76 -12.60 -17.31
N ASN A 156 -1.47 -12.52 -16.19
CA ASN A 156 -2.74 -13.21 -16.02
C ASN A 156 -3.90 -12.30 -16.43
N ARG A 157 -4.98 -12.92 -16.91
CA ARG A 157 -6.16 -12.24 -17.43
C ARG A 157 -7.44 -12.87 -16.88
N ALA A 158 -8.40 -12.05 -16.47
CA ALA A 158 -9.72 -12.53 -16.06
C ALA A 158 -10.84 -11.56 -16.46
N ALA A 159 -12.11 -11.94 -16.27
CA ALA A 159 -13.19 -10.97 -16.25
C ALA A 159 -13.03 -10.07 -15.02
N ASN A 160 -12.78 -10.68 -13.86
CA ASN A 160 -12.48 -10.01 -12.60
C ASN A 160 -11.28 -10.64 -11.89
N GLY A 161 -10.38 -9.83 -11.36
CA GLY A 161 -9.22 -10.31 -10.60
C GLY A 161 -8.20 -10.97 -11.54
N GLY A 162 -7.56 -10.16 -12.38
CA GLY A 162 -6.58 -10.63 -13.36
C GLY A 162 -5.49 -11.47 -12.69
N ALA A 163 -4.91 -10.98 -11.59
CA ALA A 163 -4.03 -11.79 -10.74
C ALA A 163 -4.85 -12.63 -9.75
N ILE A 164 -5.59 -11.97 -8.85
CA ILE A 164 -6.24 -12.64 -7.71
C ILE A 164 -7.70 -12.22 -7.63
N TYR A 165 -8.58 -13.20 -7.47
CA TYR A 165 -9.94 -13.00 -7.02
C TYR A 165 -10.14 -13.69 -5.66
N LEU A 166 -10.48 -12.92 -4.63
CA LEU A 166 -10.65 -13.37 -3.26
C LEU A 166 -12.12 -13.23 -2.83
N ASP A 167 -12.77 -14.36 -2.53
CA ASP A 167 -14.15 -14.44 -2.05
C ASP A 167 -14.23 -15.23 -0.74
N GLY A 168 -13.59 -14.68 0.29
CA GLY A 168 -13.45 -15.29 1.62
C GLY A 168 -12.01 -15.70 1.93
N GLY A 169 -11.74 -16.04 3.19
CA GLY A 169 -10.41 -16.44 3.63
C GLY A 169 -9.38 -15.32 3.69
N THR A 170 -8.10 -15.68 3.60
CA THR A 170 -6.98 -14.75 3.69
C THR A 170 -5.93 -14.97 2.60
N VAL A 171 -5.28 -13.88 2.18
CA VAL A 171 -4.09 -13.90 1.32
C VAL A 171 -3.01 -13.09 2.00
N THR A 172 -1.84 -13.68 2.23
CA THR A 172 -0.66 -13.00 2.75
C THR A 172 0.45 -13.08 1.71
N MET A 173 0.97 -11.92 1.30
CA MET A 173 2.06 -11.78 0.34
C MET A 173 3.25 -11.13 1.02
N THR A 174 4.41 -11.78 0.98
CA THR A 174 5.69 -11.21 1.44
C THR A 174 6.66 -11.18 0.27
N SER A 175 7.31 -10.03 0.04
CA SER A 175 8.30 -9.84 -1.03
C SER A 175 7.82 -10.32 -2.41
N THR A 176 6.51 -10.25 -2.65
CA THR A 176 5.86 -10.79 -3.84
C THR A 176 5.56 -9.68 -4.84
N THR A 177 5.85 -9.94 -6.11
CA THR A 177 5.60 -8.99 -7.21
C THR A 177 4.32 -9.38 -7.93
N VAL A 178 3.43 -8.43 -8.16
CA VAL A 178 2.24 -8.60 -8.99
C VAL A 178 2.35 -7.60 -10.13
N TYR A 179 2.44 -8.07 -11.37
CA TYR A 179 2.69 -7.15 -12.49
C TYR A 179 2.10 -7.59 -13.82
N ARG A 180 1.69 -6.63 -14.65
CA ARG A 180 1.15 -6.90 -16.00
C ARG A 180 -0.04 -7.87 -16.02
N ASN A 181 -0.86 -7.86 -14.99
CA ASN A 181 -2.13 -8.59 -14.99
C ASN A 181 -3.25 -7.69 -15.51
N SER A 182 -4.26 -8.31 -16.12
CA SER A 182 -5.34 -7.60 -16.80
C SER A 182 -6.72 -8.12 -16.43
N ALA A 183 -7.70 -7.24 -16.38
CA ALA A 183 -9.10 -7.61 -16.20
C ALA A 183 -9.97 -6.98 -17.30
N ILE A 184 -11.00 -7.70 -17.74
CA ILE A 184 -11.99 -7.15 -18.68
C ILE A 184 -12.88 -6.12 -17.99
N THR A 185 -13.19 -6.34 -16.71
CA THR A 185 -14.07 -5.46 -15.92
C THR A 185 -13.30 -4.86 -14.75
N ASP A 186 -13.08 -5.62 -13.68
CA ASP A 186 -12.55 -5.10 -12.41
C ASP A 186 -11.36 -5.92 -11.88
N GLY A 187 -10.47 -5.24 -11.16
CA GLY A 187 -9.32 -5.82 -10.51
C GLY A 187 -8.29 -6.36 -11.48
N GLY A 188 -7.67 -5.51 -12.31
CA GLY A 188 -6.54 -5.92 -13.15
C GLY A 188 -5.48 -6.67 -12.34
N ALA A 189 -5.19 -6.19 -11.13
CA ALA A 189 -4.47 -6.93 -10.10
C ALA A 189 -5.45 -7.78 -9.28
N PHE A 190 -6.23 -7.14 -8.39
CA PHE A 190 -6.98 -7.84 -7.35
C PHE A 190 -8.46 -7.49 -7.37
N VAL A 191 -9.30 -8.48 -7.13
CA VAL A 191 -10.64 -8.27 -6.59
C VAL A 191 -10.74 -8.95 -5.24
N ILE A 192 -11.07 -8.16 -4.22
CA ILE A 192 -11.41 -8.62 -2.88
C ILE A 192 -12.91 -8.48 -2.73
N LYS A 193 -13.64 -9.54 -3.06
CA LYS A 193 -15.08 -9.60 -2.89
C LYS A 193 -15.44 -9.76 -1.41
N ASN A 194 -14.66 -10.56 -0.69
CA ASN A 194 -14.71 -10.74 0.76
C ASN A 194 -13.37 -11.28 1.26
N GLY A 195 -13.09 -11.22 2.56
CA GLY A 195 -11.85 -11.70 3.16
C GLY A 195 -10.80 -10.62 3.39
N THR A 196 -9.56 -11.03 3.66
CA THR A 196 -8.43 -10.13 3.92
C THR A 196 -7.25 -10.44 3.02
N LEU A 197 -6.71 -9.43 2.36
CA LEU A 197 -5.45 -9.50 1.63
C LEU A 197 -4.43 -8.62 2.34
N THR A 198 -3.25 -9.17 2.62
CA THR A 198 -2.13 -8.48 3.26
C THR A 198 -0.89 -8.56 2.37
N MET A 199 -0.21 -7.44 2.18
CA MET A 199 1.08 -7.36 1.48
C MET A 199 2.15 -6.72 2.36
N ALA A 200 3.34 -7.33 2.41
CA ALA A 200 4.53 -6.80 3.05
C ALA A 200 5.71 -6.85 2.08
N GLY A 201 6.15 -5.68 1.59
CA GLY A 201 7.12 -5.59 0.52
C GLY A 201 6.54 -5.90 -0.86
N GLY A 202 7.33 -5.65 -1.91
CA GLY A 202 6.99 -5.99 -3.29
C GLY A 202 6.35 -4.84 -4.09
N TYR A 203 5.77 -5.19 -5.25
CA TYR A 203 5.26 -4.24 -6.23
C TYR A 203 3.89 -4.68 -6.76
N VAL A 204 3.03 -3.70 -7.04
CA VAL A 204 1.80 -3.83 -7.83
C VAL A 204 1.93 -2.88 -9.03
N ASP A 205 2.38 -3.41 -10.17
CA ASP A 205 2.85 -2.59 -11.29
C ASP A 205 2.20 -2.94 -12.65
N THR A 206 1.90 -1.90 -13.43
CA THR A 206 1.53 -2.03 -14.86
C THR A 206 0.30 -2.91 -15.09
N HIS A 207 -0.73 -2.74 -14.26
CA HIS A 207 -1.99 -3.45 -14.45
C HIS A 207 -2.94 -2.69 -15.35
N THR A 208 -3.76 -3.42 -16.08
CA THR A 208 -4.81 -2.86 -16.94
C THR A 208 -6.17 -3.42 -16.60
N SER A 209 -7.16 -2.55 -16.53
CA SER A 209 -8.54 -2.95 -16.28
C SER A 209 -9.47 -1.91 -16.89
N LYS A 210 -10.70 -2.30 -17.21
CA LYS A 210 -11.70 -1.34 -17.64
C LYS A 210 -12.04 -0.37 -16.52
N ASN A 211 -12.42 -0.90 -15.37
CA ASN A 211 -12.88 -0.11 -14.23
C ASN A 211 -11.74 0.12 -13.24
N ASN A 212 -11.41 -0.87 -12.39
CA ASN A 212 -10.48 -0.65 -11.27
C ASN A 212 -9.28 -1.59 -11.28
N THR A 213 -8.08 -1.11 -10.96
CA THR A 213 -6.90 -2.02 -10.87
C THR A 213 -6.99 -2.95 -9.66
N ILE A 214 -7.46 -2.42 -8.53
CA ILE A 214 -7.76 -3.15 -7.30
C ILE A 214 -9.19 -2.77 -6.91
N GLN A 215 -10.05 -3.77 -6.77
CA GLN A 215 -11.44 -3.59 -6.32
C GLN A 215 -11.66 -4.30 -4.99
N LEU A 216 -12.05 -3.54 -3.97
CA LEU A 216 -12.61 -4.09 -2.73
C LEU A 216 -14.13 -3.91 -2.77
N MET A 217 -14.87 -5.02 -2.76
CA MET A 217 -16.34 -5.00 -2.64
C MET A 217 -16.75 -5.11 -1.17
N LYS A 218 -16.06 -5.99 -0.43
CA LYS A 218 -16.13 -6.14 1.04
C LYS A 218 -14.76 -6.60 1.52
N GLY A 219 -14.49 -6.47 2.82
CA GLY A 219 -13.28 -6.98 3.43
C GLY A 219 -12.16 -5.94 3.51
N ARG A 220 -10.91 -6.43 3.61
CA ARG A 220 -9.77 -5.62 4.04
C ARG A 220 -8.55 -5.80 3.14
N PHE A 221 -7.87 -4.70 2.85
CA PHE A 221 -6.56 -4.71 2.20
C PHE A 221 -5.55 -3.93 3.04
N ASP A 222 -4.56 -4.65 3.56
CA ASP A 222 -3.44 -4.06 4.28
C ASP A 222 -2.16 -4.19 3.45
N ALA A 223 -1.46 -3.09 3.22
CA ALA A 223 -0.17 -3.12 2.56
C ALA A 223 0.88 -2.34 3.36
N SER A 224 2.09 -2.89 3.42
CA SER A 224 3.23 -2.24 4.04
C SER A 224 4.47 -2.36 3.15
N ASN A 225 5.21 -1.26 2.98
CA ASN A 225 6.40 -1.21 2.11
C ASN A 225 6.13 -1.69 0.67
N VAL A 226 4.95 -1.38 0.12
CA VAL A 226 4.56 -1.78 -1.24
C VAL A 226 4.62 -0.57 -2.17
N ASN A 227 5.13 -0.78 -3.38
CA ASN A 227 5.05 0.21 -4.45
C ASN A 227 3.92 -0.12 -5.43
N PHE A 228 2.95 0.79 -5.56
CA PHE A 228 1.87 0.76 -6.52
C PHE A 228 2.20 1.71 -7.68
N ALA A 229 2.62 1.16 -8.82
CA ALA A 229 3.16 1.96 -9.91
C ALA A 229 2.50 1.70 -11.26
N ASN A 230 2.43 2.73 -12.11
CA ASN A 230 2.05 2.63 -13.52
C ASN A 230 0.73 1.88 -13.80
N ASN A 231 -0.19 1.89 -12.85
CA ASN A 231 -1.47 1.22 -12.99
C ASN A 231 -2.44 2.15 -13.73
N SER A 232 -3.14 1.60 -14.72
CA SER A 232 -3.99 2.36 -15.63
C SER A 232 -5.35 1.71 -15.81
N VAL A 233 -6.37 2.55 -15.88
CA VAL A 233 -7.76 2.16 -16.11
C VAL A 233 -8.27 2.84 -17.37
N SER A 234 -9.07 2.14 -18.18
CA SER A 234 -9.51 2.62 -19.50
C SER A 234 -10.91 3.23 -19.54
N ASP A 235 -11.69 3.10 -18.47
CA ASP A 235 -13.02 3.69 -18.28
C ASP A 235 -13.11 4.41 -16.92
N VAL A 236 -14.30 4.76 -16.46
CA VAL A 236 -14.63 5.58 -15.26
C VAL A 236 -14.13 5.09 -13.88
N GLY A 237 -13.11 4.24 -13.76
CA GLY A 237 -12.63 3.78 -12.45
C GLY A 237 -11.33 4.44 -11.95
N THR A 238 -10.69 3.75 -11.02
CA THR A 238 -9.51 4.20 -10.24
C THR A 238 -8.50 3.08 -10.05
N THR A 239 -7.30 3.37 -9.55
CA THR A 239 -6.33 2.32 -9.22
C THR A 239 -6.83 1.45 -8.07
N VAL A 240 -7.35 2.05 -7.00
CA VAL A 240 -7.85 1.32 -5.84
C VAL A 240 -9.23 1.83 -5.47
N ASN A 241 -10.23 0.95 -5.57
CA ASN A 241 -11.62 1.27 -5.23
C ASN A 241 -12.07 0.48 -3.99
N GLY A 242 -12.51 1.19 -2.94
CA GLY A 242 -13.11 0.62 -1.74
C GLY A 242 -14.61 0.90 -1.63
N SER A 243 -15.43 -0.15 -1.71
CA SER A 243 -16.89 -0.08 -1.47
C SER A 243 -17.23 0.10 0.03
N SER A 244 -18.51 0.29 0.34
CA SER A 244 -18.95 0.51 1.73
C SER A 244 -18.65 -0.72 2.59
N GLY A 245 -18.18 -0.49 3.82
CA GLY A 245 -17.77 -1.56 4.75
C GLY A 245 -16.40 -2.17 4.44
N THR A 246 -15.63 -1.59 3.51
CA THR A 246 -14.24 -1.99 3.28
C THR A 246 -13.26 -1.24 4.20
N ALA A 247 -12.10 -1.84 4.43
CA ALA A 247 -11.01 -1.23 5.17
C ALA A 247 -9.69 -1.33 4.40
N MET A 248 -9.01 -0.20 4.23
CA MET A 248 -7.72 -0.12 3.56
C MET A 248 -6.68 0.48 4.51
N THR A 249 -5.56 -0.21 4.70
CA THR A 249 -4.43 0.29 5.50
C THR A 249 -3.17 0.28 4.66
N TYR A 250 -2.50 1.43 4.57
CA TYR A 250 -1.22 1.59 3.88
C TYR A 250 -0.18 2.16 4.83
N LYS A 251 0.96 1.47 4.94
CA LYS A 251 2.09 1.92 5.77
C LYS A 251 3.39 1.89 4.98
N TYR A 252 4.10 3.00 4.91
CA TYR A 252 5.37 3.06 4.16
C TYR A 252 5.21 2.68 2.69
N CYS A 253 4.02 2.90 2.12
CA CYS A 253 3.72 2.57 0.73
C CYS A 253 3.99 3.75 -0.19
N THR A 254 4.34 3.45 -1.44
CA THR A 254 4.51 4.45 -2.50
C THR A 254 3.46 4.23 -3.58
N PHE A 255 2.76 5.28 -3.97
CA PHE A 255 1.84 5.30 -5.10
C PHE A 255 2.42 6.28 -6.13
N THR A 256 2.81 5.77 -7.30
CA THR A 256 3.48 6.58 -8.32
C THR A 256 2.92 6.35 -9.71
N ASN A 257 2.70 7.43 -10.46
CA ASN A 257 2.32 7.36 -11.87
C ASN A 257 1.08 6.49 -12.14
N ASN A 258 0.14 6.44 -11.20
CA ASN A 258 -1.13 5.78 -11.42
C ASN A 258 -2.15 6.78 -11.98
N THR A 259 -2.93 6.33 -12.97
CA THR A 259 -3.94 7.16 -13.62
C THR A 259 -5.32 6.55 -13.42
N GLY A 260 -6.20 7.28 -12.74
CA GLY A 260 -7.64 7.01 -12.67
C GLY A 260 -8.41 7.97 -13.57
N LEU A 261 -9.59 7.59 -14.06
CA LEU A 261 -10.40 8.49 -14.91
C LEU A 261 -11.40 9.30 -14.08
N SER A 262 -12.13 8.69 -13.14
CA SER A 262 -13.14 9.41 -12.33
C SER A 262 -12.60 9.99 -11.02
N SER A 263 -11.57 9.36 -10.48
CA SER A 263 -10.89 9.77 -9.25
C SER A 263 -9.41 9.48 -9.37
N GLY A 264 -8.60 9.89 -8.40
CA GLY A 264 -7.16 9.65 -8.40
C GLY A 264 -6.78 8.18 -8.25
N SER A 265 -5.72 7.93 -7.50
CA SER A 265 -5.25 6.56 -7.27
C SER A 265 -6.14 5.79 -6.29
N ILE A 266 -6.74 6.44 -5.29
CA ILE A 266 -7.61 5.78 -4.32
C ILE A 266 -8.97 6.47 -4.28
N TYR A 267 -10.03 5.70 -4.48
CA TYR A 267 -11.39 6.10 -4.17
C TYR A 267 -12.01 5.17 -3.14
N THR A 268 -12.69 5.73 -2.15
CA THR A 268 -13.40 4.92 -1.17
C THR A 268 -14.66 5.56 -0.63
N VAL A 269 -15.64 4.72 -0.34
CA VAL A 269 -16.81 4.99 0.52
C VAL A 269 -16.73 4.17 1.83
N GLY A 270 -15.58 3.58 2.11
CA GLY A 270 -15.25 2.82 3.32
C GLY A 270 -14.20 3.54 4.17
N SER A 271 -13.35 2.78 4.86
CA SER A 271 -12.30 3.34 5.71
C SER A 271 -10.92 3.28 5.03
N LEU A 272 -10.15 4.35 5.17
CA LEU A 272 -8.77 4.47 4.68
C LEU A 272 -7.84 4.94 5.81
N THR A 273 -6.77 4.20 6.06
CA THR A 273 -5.64 4.68 6.86
C THR A 273 -4.38 4.64 6.02
N ALA A 274 -3.72 5.80 5.83
CA ALA A 274 -2.43 5.89 5.18
C ALA A 274 -1.43 6.57 6.12
N GLU A 275 -0.33 5.89 6.43
CA GLU A 275 0.67 6.33 7.39
C GLU A 275 2.07 6.22 6.77
N ASN A 276 2.86 7.29 6.79
CA ASN A 276 4.20 7.32 6.19
C ASN A 276 4.20 6.94 4.68
N CYS A 277 3.15 7.32 3.95
CA CYS A 277 3.02 6.99 2.53
C CYS A 277 3.47 8.14 1.63
N ILE A 278 3.88 7.79 0.41
CA ILE A 278 4.19 8.75 -0.65
C ILE A 278 3.16 8.58 -1.78
N PHE A 279 2.52 9.68 -2.15
CA PHE A 279 1.57 9.80 -3.25
C PHE A 279 2.14 10.80 -4.25
N ASP A 280 2.77 10.30 -5.31
CA ASP A 280 3.49 11.14 -6.27
C ASP A 280 3.04 10.94 -7.71
N THR A 281 2.84 12.05 -8.43
CA THR A 281 2.52 12.04 -9.86
C THR A 281 1.27 11.20 -10.16
N LEU A 282 0.23 11.32 -9.33
CA LEU A 282 -1.04 10.66 -9.52
C LEU A 282 -2.00 11.56 -10.29
N LYS A 283 -2.72 10.99 -11.25
CA LYS A 283 -3.56 11.76 -12.16
C LYS A 283 -5.00 11.25 -12.18
N SER A 284 -5.94 12.21 -12.11
CA SER A 284 -7.35 12.02 -12.38
C SER A 284 -7.88 13.04 -13.39
N ASN A 285 -8.86 12.64 -14.20
CA ASN A 285 -9.68 13.59 -14.94
C ASN A 285 -10.86 14.11 -14.11
N GLY A 286 -11.24 13.44 -13.02
CA GLY A 286 -12.25 13.89 -12.05
C GLY A 286 -11.61 14.48 -10.79
N SER A 287 -12.07 14.02 -9.62
CA SER A 287 -11.70 14.59 -8.30
C SER A 287 -10.69 13.74 -7.52
N GLY A 288 -9.86 14.40 -6.72
CA GLY A 288 -8.92 13.80 -5.77
C GLY A 288 -7.77 13.11 -6.48
N GLY A 289 -6.75 13.85 -6.95
CA GLY A 289 -5.69 13.29 -7.79
C GLY A 289 -4.93 12.12 -7.15
N ALA A 290 -4.82 12.09 -5.83
CA ALA A 290 -4.32 10.95 -5.06
C ALA A 290 -5.45 10.16 -4.38
N VAL A 291 -6.28 10.85 -3.58
CA VAL A 291 -7.33 10.25 -2.75
C VAL A 291 -8.64 10.99 -2.94
N SER A 292 -9.73 10.26 -3.15
CA SER A 292 -11.09 10.79 -3.19
C SER A 292 -12.00 10.01 -2.25
N LEU A 293 -12.63 10.73 -1.33
CA LEU A 293 -13.54 10.19 -0.34
C LEU A 293 -14.98 10.41 -0.79
N GLY A 294 -15.69 9.31 -1.06
CA GLY A 294 -17.12 9.34 -1.33
C GLY A 294 -17.93 9.44 -0.03
N THR A 295 -19.25 9.52 -0.19
CA THR A 295 -20.17 9.73 0.94
C THR A 295 -20.05 8.64 2.01
N GLY A 296 -19.91 9.07 3.27
CA GLY A 296 -19.77 8.19 4.42
C GLY A 296 -18.36 7.58 4.61
N ALA A 297 -17.40 7.93 3.77
CA ALA A 297 -16.01 7.50 3.95
C ALA A 297 -15.37 8.14 5.19
N ASP A 298 -14.42 7.41 5.77
CA ASP A 298 -13.57 7.90 6.86
C ASP A 298 -12.10 7.67 6.50
N ALA A 299 -11.30 8.73 6.57
CA ALA A 299 -9.89 8.68 6.23
C ALA A 299 -9.00 9.25 7.34
N THR A 300 -7.93 8.52 7.64
CA THR A 300 -6.81 9.02 8.45
C THR A 300 -5.54 8.98 7.60
N LEU A 301 -4.99 10.16 7.30
CA LEU A 301 -3.78 10.37 6.52
C LEU A 301 -2.73 11.01 7.44
N ARG A 302 -1.63 10.30 7.72
CA ARG A 302 -0.61 10.74 8.68
C ARG A 302 0.80 10.62 8.11
N TYR A 303 1.65 11.59 8.43
CA TYR A 303 3.09 11.53 8.09
C TYR A 303 3.34 11.28 6.59
N SER A 304 2.39 11.67 5.73
CA SER A 304 2.37 11.29 4.33
C SER A 304 2.67 12.47 3.43
N ILE A 305 3.27 12.18 2.27
CA ILE A 305 3.67 13.18 1.28
C ILE A 305 2.77 13.02 0.05
N PHE A 306 2.16 14.13 -0.38
CA PHE A 306 1.36 14.25 -1.58
C PHE A 306 2.04 15.25 -2.52
N SER A 307 2.71 14.75 -3.55
CA SER A 307 3.45 15.59 -4.49
C SER A 307 3.01 15.40 -5.94
N ASN A 308 3.01 16.49 -6.71
CA ASN A 308 2.80 16.44 -8.16
C ASN A 308 1.48 15.78 -8.59
N ASN A 309 0.48 15.72 -7.70
CA ASN A 309 -0.79 15.08 -8.01
C ASN A 309 -1.71 16.06 -8.74
N LYS A 310 -2.51 15.54 -9.67
CA LYS A 310 -3.35 16.35 -10.54
C LYS A 310 -4.76 15.78 -10.66
N ALA A 311 -5.74 16.61 -10.36
CA ALA A 311 -7.16 16.37 -10.62
C ALA A 311 -7.67 17.30 -11.73
N GLY A 312 -8.73 16.89 -12.43
CA GLY A 312 -9.41 17.75 -13.40
C GLY A 312 -10.22 18.83 -12.69
N ASP A 313 -10.92 18.41 -11.63
CA ASP A 313 -11.99 19.16 -10.98
C ASP A 313 -11.63 19.56 -9.54
N ASP A 314 -11.62 18.63 -8.57
CA ASP A 314 -11.49 18.98 -7.15
C ASP A 314 -10.30 18.30 -6.50
N GLY A 315 -9.57 19.00 -5.62
CA GLY A 315 -8.57 18.41 -4.74
C GLY A 315 -7.41 17.76 -5.50
N GLY A 316 -6.35 18.52 -5.80
CA GLY A 316 -5.24 18.00 -6.60
C GLY A 316 -4.58 16.78 -5.97
N ALA A 317 -4.57 16.71 -4.64
CA ALA A 317 -4.20 15.52 -3.88
C ALA A 317 -5.43 14.84 -3.27
N VAL A 318 -6.20 15.55 -2.44
CA VAL A 318 -7.26 14.96 -1.61
C VAL A 318 -8.59 15.66 -1.85
N HIS A 319 -9.61 14.88 -2.20
CA HIS A 319 -11.01 15.30 -2.25
C HIS A 319 -11.80 14.66 -1.11
N ILE A 320 -12.48 15.49 -0.30
CA ILE A 320 -13.30 15.08 0.84
C ILE A 320 -14.76 15.36 0.50
N GLY A 321 -15.48 14.32 0.07
CA GLY A 321 -16.87 14.40 -0.38
C GLY A 321 -17.89 14.62 0.74
N ASN A 322 -19.13 14.93 0.34
CA ASN A 322 -20.22 15.20 1.29
C ASN A 322 -20.47 14.00 2.23
N GLY A 323 -20.56 14.28 3.53
CA GLY A 323 -20.76 13.26 4.56
C GLY A 323 -19.54 12.38 4.83
N SER A 324 -18.40 12.64 4.20
CA SER A 324 -17.13 11.99 4.53
C SER A 324 -16.36 12.77 5.60
N THR A 325 -15.48 12.07 6.30
CA THR A 325 -14.58 12.66 7.30
C THR A 325 -13.14 12.34 6.94
N ALA A 326 -12.24 13.31 7.10
CA ALA A 326 -10.81 13.11 6.94
C ALA A 326 -10.02 13.78 8.06
N THR A 327 -9.08 13.02 8.64
CA THR A 327 -8.02 13.55 9.50
C THR A 327 -6.71 13.54 8.71
N LEU A 328 -6.13 14.72 8.51
CA LEU A 328 -4.83 14.91 7.89
C LEU A 328 -3.89 15.48 8.96
N ASP A 329 -2.93 14.67 9.40
CA ASP A 329 -2.00 15.04 10.48
C ASP A 329 -0.55 14.88 10.05
N THR A 330 0.21 15.97 10.11
CA THR A 330 1.65 15.97 9.77
C THR A 330 1.89 15.52 8.32
N CYS A 331 1.06 16.00 7.39
CA CYS A 331 1.19 15.69 5.97
C CYS A 331 1.78 16.87 5.19
N THR A 332 2.48 16.56 4.09
CA THR A 332 3.04 17.55 3.17
C THR A 332 2.34 17.49 1.82
N PHE A 333 1.88 18.63 1.31
CA PHE A 333 1.24 18.79 0.01
C PHE A 333 2.08 19.72 -0.85
N ASN A 334 2.78 19.19 -1.85
CA ASN A 334 3.64 20.00 -2.71
C ASN A 334 3.29 19.88 -4.19
N ASN A 335 3.17 21.00 -4.88
CA ASN A 335 3.00 21.02 -6.34
C ASN A 335 1.79 20.22 -6.85
N ASN A 336 0.70 20.18 -6.08
CA ASN A 336 -0.54 19.55 -6.52
C ASN A 336 -1.42 20.54 -7.29
N SER A 337 -2.26 20.07 -8.20
CA SER A 337 -3.13 20.94 -8.98
C SER A 337 -4.53 20.40 -9.25
N ALA A 338 -5.53 21.29 -9.25
CA ALA A 338 -6.94 20.97 -9.53
C ALA A 338 -7.73 22.19 -10.04
N GLY A 339 -9.02 22.01 -10.33
CA GLY A 339 -9.96 23.11 -10.52
C GLY A 339 -10.21 23.90 -9.23
N TYR A 340 -10.54 23.20 -8.15
CA TYR A 340 -10.73 23.74 -6.81
C TYR A 340 -9.84 23.03 -5.80
N GLY A 341 -9.25 23.76 -4.84
CA GLY A 341 -8.41 23.16 -3.82
C GLY A 341 -7.17 22.53 -4.44
N GLY A 342 -6.14 23.33 -4.75
CA GLY A 342 -4.98 22.83 -5.50
C GLY A 342 -4.33 21.60 -4.84
N ALA A 343 -4.38 21.50 -3.50
CA ALA A 343 -4.10 20.26 -2.77
C ALA A 343 -5.38 19.58 -2.26
N ILE A 344 -6.17 20.29 -1.46
CA ILE A 344 -7.31 19.73 -0.71
C ILE A 344 -8.59 20.46 -1.09
N PHE A 345 -9.61 19.70 -1.47
CA PHE A 345 -10.97 20.20 -1.58
C PHE A 345 -11.87 19.50 -0.59
N ASN A 346 -12.63 20.28 0.18
CA ASN A 346 -13.49 19.79 1.24
C ASN A 346 -14.94 20.26 1.09
N VAL A 347 -15.86 19.31 0.99
CA VAL A 347 -17.31 19.49 1.14
C VAL A 347 -17.90 18.56 2.21
N GLY A 348 -17.02 17.86 2.96
CA GLY A 348 -17.34 17.03 4.11
C GLY A 348 -16.77 17.64 5.40
N THR A 349 -16.19 16.80 6.26
CA THR A 349 -15.51 17.26 7.49
C THR A 349 -14.02 16.97 7.41
N ALA A 350 -13.19 18.00 7.51
CA ALA A 350 -11.74 17.89 7.48
C ALA A 350 -11.13 18.39 8.80
N THR A 351 -10.25 17.59 9.40
CA THR A 351 -9.33 18.02 10.46
C THR A 351 -7.92 18.02 9.89
N ILE A 352 -7.32 19.20 9.75
CA ILE A 352 -6.00 19.42 9.14
C ILE A 352 -5.08 19.96 10.22
N THR A 353 -4.10 19.16 10.66
CA THR A 353 -3.22 19.53 11.78
C THR A 353 -1.76 19.30 11.44
N SER A 354 -0.89 20.24 11.80
CA SER A 354 0.57 20.11 11.61
C SER A 354 0.99 19.88 10.15
N CYS A 355 0.16 20.30 9.19
CA CYS A 355 0.41 20.06 7.77
C CYS A 355 1.18 21.22 7.12
N THR A 356 1.82 20.93 5.98
CA THR A 356 2.46 21.96 5.14
C THR A 356 1.94 21.83 3.70
N ALA A 357 1.46 22.92 3.11
CA ALA A 357 1.05 22.97 1.71
C ALA A 357 1.80 24.08 0.96
N THR A 358 2.56 23.68 -0.07
CA THR A 358 3.39 24.57 -0.87
C THR A 358 3.23 24.37 -2.37
N ASN A 359 3.32 25.45 -3.14
CA ASN A 359 3.34 25.41 -4.61
C ASN A 359 2.11 24.75 -5.23
N ASN A 360 1.00 24.64 -4.50
CA ASN A 360 -0.22 24.03 -5.02
C ASN A 360 -1.00 25.05 -5.85
N THR A 361 -1.65 24.60 -6.92
CA THR A 361 -2.32 25.47 -7.88
C THR A 361 -3.76 25.05 -8.12
N ALA A 362 -4.71 25.95 -7.84
CA ALA A 362 -6.11 25.82 -8.23
C ALA A 362 -6.42 26.70 -9.43
N LYS A 363 -7.23 26.21 -10.38
CA LYS A 363 -7.75 27.05 -11.47
C LYS A 363 -8.72 28.11 -10.95
N LEU A 364 -9.49 27.81 -9.92
CA LEU A 364 -10.62 28.65 -9.48
C LEU A 364 -10.45 29.16 -8.05
N TYR A 365 -10.46 28.30 -7.03
CA TYR A 365 -10.45 28.73 -5.62
C TYR A 365 -9.56 27.85 -4.74
N GLY A 366 -8.96 28.45 -3.72
CA GLY A 366 -8.16 27.77 -2.69
C GLY A 366 -6.92 27.13 -3.27
N GLY A 367 -5.86 27.90 -3.48
CA GLY A 367 -4.66 27.37 -4.16
C GLY A 367 -4.04 26.18 -3.42
N ALA A 368 -4.15 26.11 -2.09
CA ALA A 368 -3.92 24.87 -1.34
C ALA A 368 -5.24 24.21 -0.94
N VAL A 369 -6.07 24.93 -0.16
CA VAL A 369 -7.26 24.38 0.48
C VAL A 369 -8.50 25.17 0.07
N ALA A 370 -9.53 24.48 -0.41
CA ALA A 370 -10.84 25.04 -0.65
C ALA A 370 -11.91 24.26 0.14
N ALA A 371 -12.81 24.97 0.82
CA ALA A 371 -13.89 24.39 1.60
C ALA A 371 -15.24 24.99 1.16
N TRP A 372 -16.16 24.15 0.69
CA TRP A 372 -17.40 24.56 0.01
C TRP A 372 -18.66 23.93 0.62
N ASN A 373 -19.82 24.56 0.40
CA ASN A 373 -21.18 24.03 0.60
C ASN A 373 -21.34 23.16 1.87
N ASP A 374 -21.43 23.82 3.03
CA ASP A 374 -21.54 23.24 4.38
C ASP A 374 -20.34 22.40 4.84
N GLY A 375 -19.27 22.31 4.03
CA GLY A 375 -18.01 21.68 4.42
C GLY A 375 -17.43 22.32 5.69
N VAL A 376 -17.01 21.49 6.64
CA VAL A 376 -16.41 21.89 7.92
C VAL A 376 -14.91 21.65 7.87
N THR A 377 -14.11 22.69 8.08
CA THR A 377 -12.65 22.62 8.07
C THR A 377 -12.04 23.09 9.39
N ASN A 378 -11.52 22.17 10.17
CA ASN A 378 -10.76 22.47 11.39
C ASN A 378 -9.27 22.43 11.08
N MET A 379 -8.62 23.59 11.02
CA MET A 379 -7.21 23.68 10.63
C MET A 379 -6.35 24.27 11.75
N THR A 380 -5.34 23.53 12.20
CA THR A 380 -4.40 24.03 13.21
C THR A 380 -2.95 23.69 12.92
N LYS A 381 -2.02 24.51 13.43
CA LYS A 381 -0.57 24.26 13.32
C LYS A 381 -0.11 24.04 11.87
N THR A 382 -0.81 24.61 10.90
CA THR A 382 -0.65 24.31 9.48
C THR A 382 -0.05 25.51 8.75
N VAL A 383 0.79 25.23 7.75
CA VAL A 383 1.50 26.22 6.95
C VAL A 383 1.03 26.15 5.49
N LEU A 384 0.50 27.24 4.96
CA LEU A 384 0.12 27.40 3.55
C LEU A 384 0.95 28.55 2.96
N THR A 385 1.85 28.24 2.03
CA THR A 385 2.68 29.27 1.36
C THR A 385 2.94 28.95 -0.11
N ASN A 386 3.17 29.99 -0.92
CA ASN A 386 3.44 29.87 -2.36
C ASN A 386 2.35 29.11 -3.14
N ASN A 387 1.12 29.06 -2.62
CA ASN A 387 0.02 28.45 -3.34
C ASN A 387 -0.66 29.50 -4.22
N THR A 388 -1.22 29.06 -5.35
CA THR A 388 -1.84 29.94 -6.34
C THR A 388 -3.26 29.52 -6.65
N ALA A 389 -4.21 30.47 -6.60
CA ALA A 389 -5.54 30.30 -7.15
C ALA A 389 -5.73 31.28 -8.32
N ASN A 390 -5.97 30.80 -9.54
CA ASN A 390 -6.06 31.70 -10.70
C ASN A 390 -7.35 32.54 -10.74
N GLY A 391 -8.39 32.13 -10.00
CA GLY A 391 -9.67 32.82 -9.95
C GLY A 391 -10.50 32.65 -11.24
N ASN A 392 -11.78 32.93 -11.11
CA ASN A 392 -12.74 32.88 -12.23
C ASN A 392 -12.89 34.24 -12.98
N GLY A 393 -12.02 35.21 -12.71
CA GLY A 393 -12.11 36.56 -13.29
C GLY A 393 -13.21 37.47 -12.70
N THR A 394 -14.02 36.99 -11.74
CA THR A 394 -15.02 37.82 -11.05
C THR A 394 -14.42 38.56 -9.84
N ASN A 395 -15.14 39.53 -9.27
CA ASN A 395 -14.72 40.30 -8.08
C ASN A 395 -14.54 39.49 -6.77
N GLN A 396 -14.92 38.21 -6.78
CA GLN A 396 -14.77 37.29 -5.64
C GLN A 396 -13.30 36.95 -5.38
N SER A 397 -12.90 36.87 -4.11
CA SER A 397 -11.55 36.45 -3.77
C SER A 397 -11.43 34.95 -3.90
N ALA A 398 -10.43 34.51 -4.67
CA ALA A 398 -10.21 33.09 -4.88
C ALA A 398 -9.48 32.44 -3.69
N GLY A 399 -8.78 33.24 -2.87
CA GLY A 399 -7.97 32.74 -1.76
C GLY A 399 -6.79 31.91 -2.28
N GLY A 400 -5.64 32.55 -2.47
CA GLY A 400 -4.43 31.90 -3.00
C GLY A 400 -3.96 30.73 -2.15
N GLY A 401 -4.13 30.78 -0.83
CA GLY A 401 -3.80 29.69 0.09
C GLY A 401 -5.05 28.94 0.51
N LEU A 402 -5.95 29.63 1.21
CA LEU A 402 -7.19 29.10 1.74
C LEU A 402 -8.40 29.83 1.15
N ASN A 403 -9.43 29.07 0.78
CA ASN A 403 -10.75 29.60 0.46
C ASN A 403 -11.84 28.86 1.22
N VAL A 404 -12.78 29.61 1.82
CA VAL A 404 -13.96 29.05 2.48
C VAL A 404 -15.20 29.74 1.95
N SER A 405 -16.06 29.00 1.25
CA SER A 405 -17.29 29.54 0.65
C SER A 405 -18.50 28.71 1.05
N ARG A 406 -19.53 29.36 1.61
CA ARG A 406 -20.78 28.69 2.04
C ARG A 406 -20.57 27.52 2.99
N GLY A 407 -19.49 27.54 3.78
CA GLY A 407 -19.11 26.46 4.70
C GLY A 407 -18.64 27.00 6.04
N GLN A 408 -17.95 26.16 6.81
CA GLN A 408 -17.42 26.50 8.12
C GLN A 408 -15.92 26.23 8.20
N ALA A 409 -15.19 27.13 8.86
CA ALA A 409 -13.80 26.88 9.20
C ALA A 409 -13.47 27.34 10.62
N ALA A 410 -12.77 26.50 11.37
CA ALA A 410 -12.12 26.89 12.63
C ALA A 410 -10.60 26.84 12.43
N ILE A 411 -9.93 27.98 12.59
CA ILE A 411 -8.49 28.10 12.31
C ILE A 411 -7.71 28.59 13.53
N GLY A 412 -6.65 27.91 13.93
CA GLY A 412 -5.77 28.34 15.03
C GLY A 412 -4.31 27.94 14.87
N ASN A 413 -3.39 28.83 15.23
CA ASN A 413 -1.94 28.58 15.14
C ASN A 413 -1.47 28.26 13.70
N ASN A 414 -2.04 28.92 12.69
CA ASN A 414 -1.68 28.68 11.29
C ASN A 414 -0.82 29.80 10.71
N VAL A 415 -0.08 29.48 9.64
CA VAL A 415 0.64 30.45 8.80
C VAL A 415 0.07 30.38 7.38
N ILE A 416 -0.56 31.45 6.91
CA ILE A 416 -1.20 31.54 5.59
C ILE A 416 -0.67 32.82 4.93
N VAL A 417 0.51 32.74 4.31
CA VAL A 417 1.23 33.90 3.74
C VAL A 417 1.97 33.55 2.45
N GLY A 418 2.15 34.55 1.58
CA GLY A 418 2.89 34.38 0.33
C GLY A 418 2.12 33.55 -0.71
N ASN A 419 0.80 33.43 -0.56
CA ASN A 419 -0.07 32.79 -1.51
C ASN A 419 -0.70 33.85 -2.42
N LYS A 420 -1.04 33.45 -3.64
CA LYS A 420 -1.45 34.39 -4.68
C LYS A 420 -2.79 34.01 -5.29
N ASP A 421 -3.73 34.94 -5.27
CA ASP A 421 -4.77 35.02 -6.29
C ASP A 421 -4.51 36.23 -7.21
N PRO A 422 -5.32 36.53 -8.26
CA PRO A 422 -5.13 37.72 -9.08
C PRO A 422 -5.14 39.05 -8.31
N ARG A 423 -5.54 39.03 -7.04
CA ARG A 423 -5.59 40.17 -6.12
C ARG A 423 -4.60 40.01 -4.96
N SER A 424 -3.72 39.02 -5.05
CA SER A 424 -2.74 38.63 -4.02
C SER A 424 -3.37 38.30 -2.66
N VAL A 425 -4.60 37.79 -2.64
CA VAL A 425 -5.26 37.35 -1.41
C VAL A 425 -4.74 35.99 -1.00
N ASP A 426 -4.34 35.87 0.27
CA ASP A 426 -3.92 34.61 0.89
C ASP A 426 -5.13 33.79 1.36
N PHE A 427 -6.07 34.45 2.04
CA PHE A 427 -7.28 33.84 2.57
C PHE A 427 -8.54 34.55 2.06
N GLY A 428 -9.32 33.83 1.24
CA GLY A 428 -10.61 34.27 0.73
C GLY A 428 -11.79 33.64 1.49
N GLU A 429 -12.85 34.41 1.73
CA GLU A 429 -14.08 33.95 2.38
C GLU A 429 -15.33 34.46 1.65
N GLU A 430 -16.35 33.62 1.46
CA GLU A 430 -17.64 34.05 0.89
C GLU A 430 -18.85 33.33 1.51
N ASN A 431 -19.72 34.08 2.18
CA ASN A 431 -20.94 33.55 2.83
C ASN A 431 -20.65 32.35 3.75
N ALA A 432 -19.51 32.34 4.43
CA ALA A 432 -19.06 31.28 5.29
C ALA A 432 -18.94 31.74 6.75
N THR A 433 -18.92 30.77 7.66
CA THR A 433 -18.63 31.01 9.08
C THR A 433 -17.19 30.65 9.37
N VAL A 434 -16.36 31.66 9.64
CA VAL A 434 -14.96 31.46 10.00
C VAL A 434 -14.75 31.83 11.46
N GLN A 435 -14.31 30.88 12.27
CA GLN A 435 -13.91 31.08 13.66
C GLN A 435 -12.38 31.09 13.76
N SER A 436 -11.82 32.15 14.31
CA SER A 436 -10.43 32.12 14.78
C SER A 436 -10.34 31.50 16.17
N LEU A 437 -9.46 30.52 16.32
CA LEU A 437 -9.03 29.94 17.58
C LEU A 437 -7.75 30.64 18.13
N GLY A 438 -7.27 31.69 17.46
CA GLY A 438 -6.12 32.50 17.86
C GLY A 438 -4.77 32.06 17.26
N ASN A 439 -3.79 32.96 17.40
CA ASN A 439 -2.40 32.80 16.95
C ASN A 439 -2.23 32.49 15.44
N ASN A 440 -3.13 32.96 14.59
CA ASN A 440 -2.97 32.82 13.14
C ASN A 440 -2.14 33.97 12.58
N LEU A 441 -1.21 33.66 11.68
CA LEU A 441 -0.54 34.62 10.80
C LEU A 441 -1.17 34.52 9.41
N VAL A 442 -1.97 35.51 9.05
CA VAL A 442 -2.64 35.59 7.75
C VAL A 442 -2.12 36.81 7.01
N GLY A 443 -1.73 36.62 5.76
CA GLY A 443 -1.27 37.71 4.92
C GLY A 443 -2.43 38.60 4.50
N VAL A 444 -2.75 38.62 3.22
CA VAL A 444 -3.92 39.36 2.71
C VAL A 444 -5.19 38.54 2.92
N TYR A 445 -6.14 39.09 3.67
CA TYR A 445 -7.48 38.53 3.85
C TYR A 445 -8.54 39.32 3.06
N LYS A 446 -9.48 38.63 2.43
CA LYS A 446 -10.66 39.25 1.80
C LYS A 446 -11.90 38.38 1.97
N GLY A 447 -12.94 38.92 2.60
CA GLY A 447 -14.20 38.21 2.82
C GLY A 447 -15.43 39.09 2.96
N SER A 448 -16.59 38.45 2.97
CA SER A 448 -17.91 39.06 3.16
C SER A 448 -18.20 39.38 4.64
N GLY A 449 -17.61 38.59 5.54
CA GLY A 449 -17.50 38.90 6.96
C GLY A 449 -16.16 39.56 7.28
N LYS A 450 -16.10 40.33 8.37
CA LYS A 450 -14.81 40.63 9.00
C LYS A 450 -14.36 39.29 9.60
N TYR A 451 -13.35 38.62 9.01
CA TYR A 451 -12.62 37.54 9.69
C TYR A 451 -12.49 37.94 11.17
N PRO A 452 -13.11 37.20 12.11
CA PRO A 452 -13.07 37.60 13.50
C PRO A 452 -11.65 37.36 14.00
N ILE A 453 -10.81 38.38 13.81
CA ILE A 453 -9.42 38.43 14.27
C ILE A 453 -9.49 38.31 15.80
N SER A 454 -8.95 37.21 16.32
CA SER A 454 -8.68 37.10 17.76
C SER A 454 -7.62 38.13 18.14
N SER A 455 -7.60 38.63 19.39
CA SER A 455 -6.55 39.55 19.84
C SER A 455 -5.12 39.00 19.73
N THR A 456 -4.99 37.69 19.48
CA THR A 456 -3.73 36.97 19.30
C THR A 456 -3.37 36.70 17.83
N ASP A 457 -4.25 37.06 16.88
CA ASP A 457 -3.99 36.90 15.46
C ASP A 457 -3.22 38.09 14.87
N ALA A 458 -2.46 37.81 13.83
CA ALA A 458 -1.80 38.79 12.99
C ALA A 458 -2.38 38.68 11.56
N ALA A 459 -3.07 39.72 11.08
CA ALA A 459 -3.75 39.73 9.78
C ALA A 459 -3.46 41.01 8.99
N GLY A 460 -3.48 40.93 7.65
CA GLY A 460 -3.25 42.07 6.76
C GLY A 460 -1.77 42.41 6.54
N ILE A 461 -0.88 41.44 6.80
CA ILE A 461 0.57 41.61 6.66
C ILE A 461 0.95 41.20 5.23
N THR A 462 1.74 42.00 4.52
CA THR A 462 2.25 41.58 3.21
C THR A 462 3.30 40.49 3.39
N ALA A 463 3.38 39.52 2.48
CA ALA A 463 4.41 38.48 2.54
C ALA A 463 5.82 39.08 2.69
N ASP A 464 6.10 40.18 1.98
CA ASP A 464 7.36 40.91 2.04
C ASP A 464 7.69 41.47 3.44
N ALA A 465 6.69 41.76 4.29
CA ALA A 465 6.91 42.23 5.66
C ALA A 465 7.27 41.08 6.63
N VAL A 466 6.99 39.83 6.26
CA VAL A 466 7.18 38.64 7.08
C VAL A 466 8.56 38.01 6.85
N PHE A 467 9.11 38.13 5.64
CA PHE A 467 10.34 37.43 5.24
C PHE A 467 11.54 38.38 5.16
N ASP A 468 12.52 38.20 6.05
CA ASP A 468 13.81 38.87 5.91
C ASP A 468 14.65 38.15 4.83
N THR A 469 14.74 38.76 3.64
CA THR A 469 15.50 38.24 2.51
C THR A 469 17.01 38.52 2.60
N SER A 470 17.47 39.26 3.60
CA SER A 470 18.89 39.65 3.75
C SER A 470 19.81 38.51 4.19
N SER A 471 19.27 37.40 4.68
CA SER A 471 20.02 36.27 5.24
C SER A 471 20.11 35.03 4.33
N GLY A 472 19.57 35.08 3.11
CA GLY A 472 19.60 33.94 2.16
C GLY A 472 18.72 32.74 2.53
N TYR A 473 17.97 32.83 3.64
CA TYR A 473 16.94 31.87 4.05
C TYR A 473 15.69 32.65 4.51
N PRO A 474 14.47 32.29 4.06
CA PRO A 474 13.26 32.96 4.54
C PRO A 474 13.07 32.62 6.04
N SER A 475 13.46 33.55 6.90
CA SER A 475 13.15 33.54 8.33
C SER A 475 12.12 34.62 8.63
N LEU A 476 11.23 34.34 9.59
CA LEU A 476 10.30 35.33 10.13
C LEU A 476 11.10 36.52 10.64
N SER A 477 10.90 37.70 10.05
CA SER A 477 11.71 38.88 10.33
C SER A 477 11.66 39.22 11.82
N LYS A 478 12.83 39.44 12.41
CA LYS A 478 13.00 39.68 13.85
C LYS A 478 12.42 41.03 14.31
N ASP A 479 11.88 41.86 13.41
CA ASP A 479 11.80 43.30 13.63
C ASP A 479 10.56 44.05 13.08
N THR A 480 9.40 43.42 12.92
CA THR A 480 8.16 44.17 12.55
C THR A 480 7.15 44.39 13.66
N GLY A 481 7.40 43.91 14.89
CA GLY A 481 6.44 44.07 15.99
C GLY A 481 5.14 43.27 15.83
N TYR A 482 4.94 42.58 14.71
CA TYR A 482 3.82 41.67 14.47
C TYR A 482 4.19 40.26 14.96
N ARG A 483 3.92 40.00 16.24
CA ARG A 483 4.13 38.68 16.84
C ARG A 483 2.94 37.77 16.52
N ALA A 484 3.11 36.83 15.60
CA ALA A 484 2.31 35.61 15.61
C ALA A 484 2.99 34.62 16.57
N GLY A 485 2.41 34.42 17.75
CA GLY A 485 2.91 33.45 18.74
C GLY A 485 2.93 33.99 20.16
N VAL A 486 2.14 33.30 21.00
CA VAL A 486 2.22 33.13 22.46
C VAL A 486 3.36 33.83 23.20
N ASN A 487 2.98 34.44 24.33
CA ASN A 487 3.83 34.80 25.46
C ASN A 487 5.15 34.00 25.53
N GLN A 488 6.24 34.66 25.18
CA GLN A 488 7.63 34.44 25.64
C GLN A 488 8.24 33.02 25.61
N SER A 489 7.74 32.03 24.88
CA SER A 489 8.46 30.75 24.79
C SER A 489 8.19 29.99 23.48
N THR A 490 9.20 29.98 22.61
CA THR A 490 9.35 29.12 21.41
C THR A 490 8.58 29.57 20.16
N VAL A 491 9.21 30.42 19.34
CA VAL A 491 8.91 30.47 17.90
C VAL A 491 9.49 29.20 17.30
N TYR A 492 8.66 28.28 16.83
CA TYR A 492 9.16 27.21 15.95
C TYR A 492 9.66 27.89 14.68
N THR A 493 10.93 27.68 14.34
CA THR A 493 11.48 28.11 13.07
C THR A 493 10.69 27.43 11.95
N VAL A 494 9.69 28.11 11.40
CA VAL A 494 9.05 27.66 10.16
C VAL A 494 10.08 27.93 9.08
N VAL A 495 10.81 26.89 8.67
CA VAL A 495 11.72 26.96 7.52
C VAL A 495 10.85 27.02 6.27
N LEU A 496 10.45 28.25 5.90
CA LEU A 496 9.67 28.57 4.72
C LEU A 496 10.59 28.64 3.49
N ASN A 497 11.49 27.68 3.33
CA ASN A 497 12.35 27.63 2.15
C ASN A 497 11.62 26.85 1.04
N SER A 498 11.26 27.54 -0.05
CA SER A 498 10.61 27.02 -1.25
C SER A 498 11.52 26.18 -2.16
N SER A 499 12.77 25.94 -1.78
CA SER A 499 13.70 25.10 -2.54
C SER A 499 13.29 23.62 -2.50
N SER A 500 13.39 22.94 -3.64
CA SER A 500 13.26 21.47 -3.75
C SER A 500 14.25 20.67 -2.87
N SER A 501 15.25 21.35 -2.30
CA SER A 501 16.28 20.83 -1.39
C SER A 501 16.01 21.09 0.10
N ASN A 502 14.85 21.67 0.47
CA ASN A 502 14.47 21.81 1.88
C ASN A 502 14.15 20.42 2.44
N PRO A 503 14.79 19.89 3.49
CA PRO A 503 14.56 18.52 3.99
C PRO A 503 13.12 18.23 4.46
N ALA A 504 12.30 19.26 4.73
CA ALA A 504 10.85 19.12 4.98
C ALA A 504 10.00 19.05 3.68
N ILE A 505 10.60 19.38 2.53
CA ILE A 505 10.04 19.41 1.16
C ILE A 505 10.81 18.45 0.23
N SER A 506 11.97 17.93 0.65
CA SER A 506 12.87 17.15 -0.18
C SER A 506 12.20 15.81 -0.40
N VAL A 507 11.69 15.63 -1.61
CA VAL A 507 11.50 14.30 -2.17
C VAL A 507 12.84 13.61 -1.99
N LEU A 508 12.85 12.53 -1.21
CA LEU A 508 14.01 11.67 -1.01
C LEU A 508 14.77 11.57 -2.34
N GLY A 509 16.05 11.95 -2.31
CA GLY A 509 16.89 12.07 -3.50
C GLY A 509 16.72 10.86 -4.39
N SER A 510 16.44 11.11 -5.67
CA SER A 510 16.46 10.15 -6.77
C SER A 510 16.56 8.69 -6.31
N SER A 511 15.45 8.10 -5.88
CA SER A 511 15.35 6.66 -6.05
C SER A 511 15.36 6.46 -7.56
N THR A 512 16.55 6.22 -8.12
CA THR A 512 16.66 5.48 -9.37
C THR A 512 15.64 4.35 -9.27
N PRO A 513 14.74 4.18 -10.25
CA PRO A 513 13.92 2.98 -10.31
C PRO A 513 14.86 1.81 -10.09
N ALA A 514 14.60 0.99 -9.06
CA ALA A 514 15.24 -0.31 -8.98
C ALA A 514 15.03 -1.00 -10.35
N PRO A 515 16.05 -1.67 -10.89
CA PRO A 515 16.10 -2.03 -12.30
C PRO A 515 14.82 -2.71 -12.74
N GLN A 516 14.20 -2.19 -13.80
CA GLN A 516 13.20 -2.92 -14.57
C GLN A 516 13.77 -4.32 -14.85
N PRO A 517 13.00 -5.42 -14.62
CA PRO A 517 13.42 -6.74 -15.06
C PRO A 517 13.76 -6.65 -16.55
N GLN A 518 15.00 -6.99 -16.90
CA GLN A 518 15.50 -6.87 -18.27
C GLN A 518 14.56 -7.58 -19.23
N ASN A 519 14.15 -6.85 -20.27
CA ASN A 519 13.59 -7.45 -21.47
C ASN A 519 14.71 -8.27 -22.12
N ASP A 520 14.71 -9.58 -21.91
CA ASP A 520 15.50 -10.48 -22.75
C ASP A 520 14.88 -10.52 -24.15
N SER A 521 15.35 -9.62 -25.01
CA SER A 521 15.38 -9.83 -26.45
C SER A 521 16.44 -8.93 -27.14
N ASN A 522 17.53 -9.59 -27.57
CA ASN A 522 18.49 -9.24 -28.62
C ASN A 522 19.51 -8.07 -28.45
N GLN A 523 20.77 -8.52 -28.21
CA GLN A 523 22.07 -8.09 -28.73
C GLN A 523 22.17 -6.76 -29.54
N THR A 524 23.07 -5.86 -29.14
CA THR A 524 24.44 -5.71 -29.70
C THR A 524 25.24 -4.56 -29.05
N ASN A 525 26.53 -4.85 -28.78
CA ASN A 525 27.69 -4.00 -28.52
C ASN A 525 27.55 -2.45 -28.52
N GLN A 526 28.05 -1.78 -27.48
CA GLN A 526 29.38 -1.14 -27.50
C GLN A 526 29.81 -0.57 -26.13
N SER A 527 31.11 -0.62 -25.92
CA SER A 527 31.99 -0.12 -24.85
C SER A 527 31.80 1.34 -24.41
N ASN A 528 31.99 1.66 -23.12
CA ASN A 528 33.23 2.29 -22.60
C ASN A 528 33.15 2.74 -21.12
N GLN A 529 34.23 2.41 -20.40
CA GLN A 529 35.00 3.21 -19.42
C GLN A 529 34.40 3.76 -18.10
N SER A 530 34.95 3.17 -17.01
CA SER A 530 35.61 3.78 -15.83
C SER A 530 34.99 4.99 -15.12
N ASN A 531 34.72 4.83 -13.82
CA ASN A 531 35.52 5.51 -12.79
C ASN A 531 35.32 4.91 -11.39
N GLN A 532 36.45 4.62 -10.73
CA GLN A 532 36.55 4.42 -9.28
C GLN A 532 36.45 5.77 -8.58
N SER A 533 35.80 5.82 -7.41
CA SER A 533 36.34 6.59 -6.27
C SER A 533 35.83 6.01 -4.96
N ASN A 534 36.79 5.84 -4.05
CA ASN A 534 36.64 5.44 -2.66
C ASN A 534 35.91 6.52 -1.88
N GLU A 535 34.97 6.14 -1.01
CA GLU A 535 34.75 6.86 0.24
C GLU A 535 34.50 5.90 1.40
N THR A 536 34.97 6.36 2.55
CA THR A 536 35.41 5.64 3.73
C THR A 536 34.29 5.34 4.72
N ASN A 537 34.44 4.21 5.42
CA ASN A 537 33.70 3.80 6.62
C ASN A 537 33.59 4.93 7.65
N GLN A 538 32.36 5.25 8.06
CA GLN A 538 32.05 5.78 9.38
C GLN A 538 30.80 5.09 9.93
N THR A 539 30.97 4.38 11.05
CA THR A 539 29.90 3.82 11.87
C THR A 539 29.33 4.88 12.82
N PRO A 540 28.01 4.97 13.01
CA PRO A 540 27.42 5.64 14.17
C PRO A 540 27.26 4.67 15.34
N SER A 541 27.53 5.20 16.53
CA SER A 541 27.45 4.60 17.84
C SER A 541 26.02 4.37 18.33
N ASP A 542 25.69 3.13 18.70
CA ASP A 542 24.52 2.80 19.52
C ASP A 542 24.83 2.94 21.01
N ASN A 543 23.96 3.64 21.74
CA ASN A 543 23.83 3.55 23.19
C ASN A 543 22.38 3.83 23.59
N GLY A 544 21.70 2.81 24.14
CA GLY A 544 20.46 3.02 24.91
C GLY A 544 19.49 1.85 25.02
N GLY A 545 19.87 0.77 25.74
CA GLY A 545 19.05 -0.14 26.58
C GLY A 545 17.70 -0.72 26.08
N GLY A 546 17.39 -2.01 26.15
CA GLY A 546 18.07 -3.15 26.75
C GLY A 546 17.15 -4.37 26.85
N MET A 547 17.60 -5.51 26.33
CA MET A 547 17.45 -6.85 26.89
C MET A 547 18.67 -7.64 26.40
N SER A 548 19.46 -8.17 27.32
CA SER A 548 20.79 -8.71 27.03
C SER A 548 20.70 -9.97 26.16
N TRP A 549 21.26 -9.94 24.94
CA TRP A 549 21.78 -11.04 24.11
C TRP A 549 22.28 -12.29 24.86
N ILE A 550 22.80 -12.15 26.08
CA ILE A 550 23.18 -13.26 26.96
C ILE A 550 21.99 -14.18 27.31
N TRP A 551 20.77 -13.65 27.40
CA TRP A 551 19.56 -14.46 27.63
C TRP A 551 19.18 -15.34 26.45
N TYR A 552 19.34 -14.85 25.21
CA TYR A 552 19.10 -15.67 24.01
C TYR A 552 20.12 -16.81 23.90
N ILE A 553 21.37 -16.55 24.28
CA ILE A 553 22.43 -17.57 24.33
C ILE A 553 22.11 -18.61 25.41
N LEU A 554 21.65 -18.20 26.59
CA LEU A 554 21.26 -19.13 27.67
C LEU A 554 20.05 -19.99 27.28
N ILE A 555 19.03 -19.41 26.63
CA ILE A 555 17.86 -20.16 26.12
C ILE A 555 18.29 -21.14 25.02
N ALA A 556 19.15 -20.71 24.08
CA ALA A 556 19.67 -21.58 23.03
C ALA A 556 20.47 -22.76 23.61
N ILE A 557 21.30 -22.53 24.63
CA ILE A 557 22.05 -23.60 25.31
C ILE A 557 21.09 -24.59 25.98
N VAL A 558 20.04 -24.11 26.66
CA VAL A 558 19.03 -24.99 27.29
C VAL A 558 18.30 -25.83 26.24
N VAL A 559 17.91 -25.22 25.11
CA VAL A 559 17.25 -25.94 24.00
C VAL A 559 18.17 -27.00 23.39
N ILE A 560 19.46 -26.69 23.19
CA ILE A 560 20.45 -27.65 22.67
C ILE A 560 20.65 -28.82 23.64
N VAL A 561 20.72 -28.56 24.95
CA VAL A 561 20.87 -29.62 25.96
C VAL A 561 19.63 -30.51 26.00
N VAL A 562 18.42 -29.95 25.91
CA VAL A 562 17.17 -30.73 25.85
C VAL A 562 17.13 -31.58 24.58
N LEU A 563 17.49 -31.03 23.42
CA LEU A 563 17.57 -31.78 22.16
C LEU A 563 18.61 -32.91 22.23
N ALA A 564 19.77 -32.67 22.83
CA ALA A 564 20.80 -33.69 23.01
C ALA A 564 20.32 -34.84 23.92
N VAL A 565 19.57 -34.54 24.99
CA VAL A 565 18.97 -35.56 25.87
C VAL A 565 17.90 -36.37 25.14
N VAL A 566 17.07 -35.73 24.32
CA VAL A 566 16.04 -36.39 23.50
C VAL A 566 16.69 -37.30 22.45
N VAL A 567 17.70 -36.81 21.73
CA VAL A 567 18.46 -37.60 20.75
C VAL A 567 19.16 -38.79 21.43
N TYR A 568 19.78 -38.58 22.59
CA TYR A 568 20.40 -39.66 23.36
C TYR A 568 19.36 -40.71 23.81
N ALA A 569 18.17 -40.29 24.24
CA ALA A 569 17.09 -41.20 24.60
C ALA A 569 16.59 -42.01 23.39
N LEU A 570 16.47 -41.38 22.21
CA LEU A 570 16.07 -42.03 20.96
C LEU A 570 17.12 -43.04 20.47
N ILE A 571 18.41 -42.70 20.54
CA ILE A 571 19.51 -43.62 20.20
C ILE A 571 19.52 -44.81 21.15
N LYS A 572 19.34 -44.59 22.45
CA LYS A 572 19.27 -45.66 23.46
C LYS A 572 18.02 -46.54 23.32
N TYR A 573 16.91 -45.96 22.86
CA TYR A 573 15.68 -46.69 22.55
C TYR A 573 15.84 -47.58 21.31
N ASN A 574 16.48 -47.07 20.24
CA ASN A 574 16.76 -47.84 19.02
C ASN A 574 17.80 -48.95 19.25
N ASN A 575 18.84 -48.70 20.05
CA ASN A 575 19.86 -49.72 20.37
C ASN A 575 19.33 -50.86 21.26
N LYS A 576 18.17 -50.68 21.94
CA LYS A 576 17.51 -51.77 22.66
C LYS A 576 16.65 -52.68 21.78
N ARG A 577 16.39 -52.34 20.52
CA ARG A 577 15.67 -53.20 19.56
C ARG A 577 16.58 -54.10 18.71
N GLN A 578 17.90 -53.92 18.75
CA GLN A 578 18.88 -54.74 18.01
C GLN A 578 19.32 -56.01 18.75
N TYR A 579 18.82 -56.27 19.97
CA TYR A 579 19.04 -57.53 20.70
C TYR A 579 17.72 -58.07 21.24
N LYS A 580 16.89 -58.59 20.34
CA LYS A 580 15.93 -59.66 20.61
C LYS A 580 15.61 -60.31 19.25
N PHE A 581 16.24 -61.46 19.03
CA PHE A 581 15.72 -62.50 18.13
C PHE A 581 14.27 -62.85 18.51
#